data_AF-A0A1F6BYR7-F1
#
_entry.id   AF-A0A1F6BYR7-F1
#
_cell.length_a   1.000
_cell.length_b   1.000
_cell.length_c   1.000
_cell.angle_alpha   90.00
_cell.angle_beta   90.00
_cell.angle_gamma   90.00
#
_symmetry.space_group_name_H-M   'P 1'
#
loop_
_entity.id
_entity.type
_entity.pdbx_description
1 polymer ?
#
loop_
_entity_poly.entity_id
_entity_poly.type
_entity_poly.pdbx_seq_one_letter_code
_entity_poly.pdbx_strand_id
1 'polypeptide(L)'
;MLGLVISMIIPTTTHAEASQEKQIRKYFASYPVLVSIARCESEFHHYDDNGRPLKNKEGSSATGAMQIIASIHRRAAARLGYDINTLNGNLGYAKHLYKTEGTNPWNPSKRCWG
;
A
#
# COMPACT_ATOMS: atom_id res chain seq x y z
N MET A 1 -20.71 47.34 16.71
CA MET A 1 -20.12 46.29 15.87
C MET A 1 -19.92 45.05 16.73
N LEU A 2 -20.86 44.09 16.72
CA LEU A 2 -20.64 42.77 17.30
C LEU A 2 -20.33 41.82 16.15
N GLY A 3 -19.09 41.34 16.09
CA GLY A 3 -18.65 40.35 15.11
C GLY A 3 -19.11 38.96 15.52
N LEU A 4 -20.01 38.38 14.75
CA LEU A 4 -20.41 36.98 14.87
C LEU A 4 -19.30 36.11 14.25
N VAL A 5 -18.49 35.44 15.07
CA VAL A 5 -17.57 34.40 14.57
C VAL A 5 -18.38 33.15 14.28
N ILE A 6 -18.76 32.97 13.01
CA ILE A 6 -19.31 31.71 12.52
C ILE A 6 -18.16 30.71 12.52
N SER A 7 -18.06 29.93 13.59
CA SER A 7 -17.19 28.76 13.65
C SER A 7 -17.68 27.78 12.59
N MET A 8 -17.01 27.77 11.43
CA MET A 8 -17.13 26.69 10.47
C MET A 8 -16.54 25.45 11.14
N ILE A 9 -17.40 24.70 11.82
CA ILE A 9 -17.18 23.29 12.11
C ILE A 9 -17.00 22.63 10.75
N ILE A 10 -15.74 22.47 10.31
CA ILE A 10 -15.42 21.58 9.22
C ILE A 10 -15.95 20.22 9.69
N PRO A 11 -16.90 19.60 8.98
CA PRO A 11 -17.30 18.25 9.32
C PRO A 11 -16.04 17.42 9.25
N THR A 12 -15.55 16.94 10.39
CA THR A 12 -14.55 15.89 10.45
C THR A 12 -15.16 14.77 9.63
N THR A 13 -14.68 14.61 8.41
CA THR A 13 -15.16 13.57 7.53
C THR A 13 -14.90 12.26 8.24
N THR A 14 -15.93 11.73 8.88
CA THR A 14 -16.09 10.32 9.16
C THR A 14 -16.31 9.63 7.81
N HIS A 15 -15.28 9.68 6.96
CA HIS A 15 -15.09 8.62 5.99
C HIS A 15 -14.92 7.39 6.85
N ALA A 16 -15.90 6.49 6.81
CA ALA A 16 -15.70 5.13 7.25
C ALA A 16 -14.41 4.66 6.56
N GLU A 17 -13.31 4.60 7.32
CA GLU A 17 -12.05 4.03 6.89
C GLU A 17 -12.36 2.60 6.45
N ALA A 18 -12.58 2.42 5.15
CA ALA A 18 -12.70 1.09 4.59
C ALA A 18 -11.42 0.37 4.99
N SER A 19 -11.53 -0.76 5.70
CA SER A 19 -10.39 -1.59 6.08
C SER A 19 -9.37 -1.65 4.94
N GLN A 20 -8.08 -1.54 5.25
CA GLN A 20 -6.99 -1.56 4.28
C GLN A 20 -7.14 -2.76 3.32
N GLU A 21 -7.60 -3.90 3.84
CA GLU A 21 -7.97 -5.08 3.06
C GLU A 21 -9.02 -4.79 1.97
N LYS A 22 -10.11 -4.12 2.31
CA LYS A 22 -11.16 -3.76 1.34
C LYS A 22 -10.60 -2.87 0.24
N GLN A 23 -9.72 -1.92 0.59
CA GLN A 23 -9.08 -1.03 -0.38
C GLN A 23 -8.16 -1.82 -1.34
N ILE A 24 -7.30 -2.68 -0.79
CA ILE A 24 -6.36 -3.49 -1.57
C ILE A 24 -7.08 -4.47 -2.48
N ARG A 25 -8.08 -5.21 -1.97
CA ARG A 25 -8.90 -6.13 -2.77
C ARG A 25 -9.62 -5.40 -3.90
N LYS A 26 -10.17 -4.22 -3.63
CA LYS A 26 -10.81 -3.39 -4.65
C LYS A 26 -9.81 -2.94 -5.71
N TYR A 27 -8.62 -2.50 -5.30
CA TYR A 27 -7.57 -2.03 -6.22
C TYR A 27 -7.10 -3.14 -7.17
N PHE A 28 -6.94 -4.36 -6.65
CA PHE A 28 -6.49 -5.53 -7.41
C PHE A 28 -7.62 -6.46 -7.86
N ALA A 29 -8.86 -5.97 -7.95
CA ALA A 29 -10.00 -6.82 -8.33
C ALA A 29 -9.80 -7.56 -9.67
N SER A 30 -9.10 -6.95 -10.63
CA SER A 30 -8.75 -7.56 -11.93
C SER A 30 -7.43 -8.34 -11.93
N TYR A 31 -6.74 -8.44 -10.79
CA TYR A 31 -5.44 -9.10 -10.64
C TYR A 31 -5.44 -10.04 -9.42
N PRO A 32 -6.16 -11.18 -9.46
CA PRO A 32 -6.33 -12.05 -8.30
C PRO A 32 -5.00 -12.51 -7.68
N VAL A 33 -3.96 -12.73 -8.49
CA VAL A 33 -2.63 -13.09 -7.99
C VAL A 33 -2.01 -12.00 -7.11
N LEU A 34 -2.23 -10.72 -7.41
CA LEU A 34 -1.75 -9.61 -6.58
C LEU A 34 -2.54 -9.50 -5.27
N VAL A 35 -3.81 -9.92 -5.24
CA VAL A 35 -4.57 -10.06 -3.99
C VAL A 35 -3.95 -11.16 -3.12
N SER A 36 -3.63 -12.32 -3.70
CA SER A 36 -2.99 -13.42 -2.98
C SER A 36 -1.59 -13.06 -2.46
N ILE A 37 -0.80 -12.33 -3.26
CA ILE A 37 0.51 -11.81 -2.85
C ILE A 37 0.34 -10.81 -1.70
N ALA A 38 -0.57 -9.83 -1.79
CA ALA A 38 -0.80 -8.86 -0.72
C ALA A 38 -1.18 -9.52 0.61
N ARG A 39 -2.01 -10.58 0.56
CA ARG A 39 -2.32 -11.41 1.73
C ARG A 39 -1.06 -12.00 2.35
N CYS A 40 -0.21 -12.59 1.50
CA CYS A 40 0.98 -13.29 1.95
C CYS A 40 2.04 -12.36 2.52
N GLU A 41 2.23 -11.19 1.90
CA GLU A 41 3.27 -10.23 2.24
C GLU A 41 2.95 -9.43 3.51
N SER A 42 1.66 -9.18 3.79
CA SER A 42 1.28 -8.21 4.83
C SER A 42 -0.06 -8.47 5.51
N GLU A 43 -0.77 -9.54 5.15
CA GLU A 43 -2.16 -9.77 5.57
C GLU A 43 -3.04 -8.55 5.26
N PHE A 44 -2.77 -7.90 4.11
CA PHE A 44 -3.44 -6.69 3.64
C PHE A 44 -3.26 -5.42 4.50
N HIS A 45 -2.20 -5.34 5.29
CA HIS A 45 -1.84 -4.14 6.02
C HIS A 45 -0.78 -3.35 5.25
N HIS A 46 -1.00 -2.05 5.05
CA HIS A 46 0.03 -1.15 4.58
C HIS A 46 0.65 -0.34 5.73
N TYR A 47 -0.17 0.10 6.68
CA TYR A 47 0.27 0.87 7.85
C TYR A 47 0.22 0.03 9.13
N ASP A 48 1.14 0.30 10.06
CA ASP A 48 1.08 -0.14 11.45
C ASP A 48 0.09 0.70 12.28
N ASP A 49 -0.06 0.37 13.57
CA ASP A 49 -0.95 1.06 14.50
C ASP A 49 -0.58 2.55 14.71
N ASN A 50 0.64 2.95 14.34
CA ASN A 50 1.11 4.34 14.41
C ASN A 50 0.98 5.07 13.05
N GLY A 51 0.33 4.46 12.06
CA GLY A 51 0.17 5.02 10.72
C GLY A 51 1.46 5.02 9.89
N ARG A 52 2.49 4.26 10.28
CA ARG A 52 3.75 4.15 9.52
C ARG A 52 3.68 2.97 8.56
N PRO A 53 4.30 3.07 7.36
CA PRO A 53 4.32 1.94 6.43
C PRO A 53 4.99 0.73 7.08
N LEU A 54 4.33 -0.43 6.97
CA LEU A 54 4.87 -1.69 7.49
C LEU A 54 6.30 -1.89 7.02
N LYS A 55 7.12 -2.39 7.94
CA LYS A 55 8.50 -2.80 7.68
C LYS A 55 8.59 -4.31 7.79
N ASN A 56 9.44 -4.88 6.96
CA ASN A 56 9.76 -6.29 7.04
C ASN A 56 10.37 -6.63 8.40
N LYS A 57 9.90 -7.72 9.01
CA LYS A 57 10.33 -8.15 10.37
C LYS A 57 11.75 -8.71 10.40
N GLU A 58 12.26 -9.19 9.26
CA GLU A 58 13.59 -9.80 9.12
C GLU A 58 14.68 -8.78 8.80
N GLY A 59 14.37 -7.48 8.82
CA GLY A 59 15.34 -6.39 8.68
C GLY A 59 15.64 -5.97 7.24
N SER A 60 14.95 -6.52 6.24
CA SER A 60 15.08 -6.02 4.86
C SER A 60 14.45 -4.64 4.68
N SER A 61 14.71 -4.00 3.54
CA SER A 61 14.12 -2.69 3.20
C SER A 61 12.69 -2.78 2.65
N ALA A 62 12.08 -3.97 2.63
CA ALA A 62 10.73 -4.19 2.13
C ALA A 62 9.69 -3.40 2.95
N THR A 63 8.71 -2.82 2.26
CA THR A 63 7.74 -1.92 2.91
C THR A 63 6.32 -1.98 2.36
N GLY A 64 5.35 -1.73 3.25
CA GLY A 64 3.92 -1.62 2.94
C GLY A 64 3.27 -2.95 2.55
N ALA A 65 2.05 -2.85 2.03
CA ALA A 65 1.19 -4.00 1.71
C ALA A 65 1.82 -5.03 0.76
N MET A 66 2.65 -4.56 -0.17
CA MET A 66 3.28 -5.42 -1.19
C MET A 66 4.74 -5.74 -0.88
N GLN A 67 5.23 -5.38 0.33
CA GLN A 67 6.59 -5.61 0.81
C GLN A 67 7.67 -5.30 -0.25
N ILE A 68 7.54 -4.15 -0.91
CA ILE A 68 8.44 -3.75 -2.01
C ILE A 68 9.79 -3.37 -1.42
N ILE A 69 10.87 -4.01 -1.89
CA ILE A 69 12.26 -3.76 -1.45
C ILE A 69 12.65 -2.31 -1.78
N ALA A 70 12.53 -1.42 -0.81
CA ALA A 70 12.60 0.02 -1.05
C ALA A 70 14.03 0.49 -1.42
N SER A 71 15.07 -0.22 -0.98
CA SER A 71 16.46 0.07 -1.38
C SER A 71 16.70 -0.10 -2.88
N ILE A 72 15.93 -0.97 -3.54
CA ILE A 72 16.04 -1.22 -4.98
C ILE A 72 15.07 -0.31 -5.74
N HIS A 73 13.82 -0.22 -5.28
CA HIS A 73 12.74 0.30 -6.11
C HIS A 73 12.32 1.74 -5.84
N ARG A 74 12.67 2.33 -4.69
CA ARG A 74 12.16 3.67 -4.31
C ARG A 74 12.43 4.73 -5.37
N ARG A 75 13.65 4.76 -5.92
CA ARG A 75 14.03 5.74 -6.96
C ARG A 75 13.28 5.50 -8.27
N ALA A 76 13.09 4.25 -8.66
CA ALA A 76 12.36 3.90 -9.88
C ALA A 76 10.86 4.23 -9.75
N ALA A 77 10.26 3.89 -8.62
CA ALA A 77 8.87 4.22 -8.30
C ALA A 77 8.63 5.74 -8.32
N ALA A 78 9.50 6.53 -7.68
CA ALA A 78 9.38 7.98 -7.65
C ALA A 78 9.43 8.62 -9.05
N ARG A 79 10.31 8.13 -9.95
CA ARG A 79 10.36 8.59 -11.35
C ARG A 79 9.09 8.32 -12.14
N LEU A 80 8.34 7.31 -11.74
CA LEU A 80 7.04 6.95 -12.33
C LEU A 80 5.86 7.62 -11.60
N GLY A 81 6.12 8.48 -10.62
CA GLY A 81 5.09 9.18 -9.85
C GLY A 81 4.50 8.38 -8.69
N TYR A 82 5.11 7.28 -8.27
CA TYR A 82 4.66 6.47 -7.13
C TYR A 82 5.48 6.73 -5.87
N ASP A 83 4.81 7.07 -4.77
CA ASP A 83 5.39 6.98 -3.43
C ASP A 83 5.02 5.65 -2.77
N ILE A 84 5.98 4.72 -2.71
CA ILE A 84 5.79 3.37 -2.15
C ILE A 84 5.53 3.34 -0.63
N ASN A 85 5.69 4.47 0.06
CA ASN A 85 5.30 4.64 1.47
C ASN A 85 3.83 5.07 1.63
N THR A 86 3.13 5.34 0.54
CA THR A 86 1.68 5.53 0.56
C THR A 86 1.00 4.24 0.10
N LEU A 87 -0.21 3.95 0.59
CA LEU A 87 -0.97 2.78 0.13
C LEU A 87 -1.13 2.80 -1.40
N ASN A 88 -1.65 3.89 -1.96
CA ASN A 88 -1.89 3.99 -3.40
C ASN A 88 -0.61 3.87 -4.24
N GLY A 89 0.50 4.49 -3.81
CA GLY A 89 1.77 4.38 -4.53
C GLY A 89 2.39 2.99 -4.44
N ASN A 90 2.24 2.31 -3.30
CA ASN A 90 2.67 0.92 -3.12
C ASN A 90 1.90 -0.04 -4.03
N LEU A 91 0.57 0.06 -4.07
CA LEU A 91 -0.26 -0.77 -4.95
C LEU A 91 -0.04 -0.47 -6.44
N GLY A 92 0.09 0.82 -6.78
CA GLY A 92 0.35 1.26 -8.15
C GLY A 92 1.69 0.77 -8.67
N TYR A 93 2.75 0.89 -7.86
CA TYR A 93 4.06 0.41 -8.25
C TYR A 93 4.15 -1.13 -8.28
N ALA A 94 3.47 -1.83 -7.36
CA ALA A 94 3.38 -3.29 -7.44
C ALA A 94 2.65 -3.75 -8.72
N LYS A 95 1.58 -3.07 -9.13
CA LYS A 95 0.94 -3.33 -10.42
C LYS A 95 1.88 -3.07 -11.60
N HIS A 96 2.72 -2.04 -11.53
CA HIS A 96 3.75 -1.78 -12.54
C HIS A 96 4.75 -2.95 -12.62
N LEU A 97 5.35 -3.33 -11.49
CA LEU A 97 6.26 -4.48 -11.39
C LEU A 97 5.62 -5.76 -11.95
N TYR A 98 4.37 -6.03 -11.62
CA TYR A 98 3.67 -7.20 -12.13
C TYR A 98 3.53 -7.19 -13.66
N LYS A 99 3.22 -6.03 -14.25
CA LYS A 99 3.09 -5.89 -15.70
C LYS A 99 4.42 -6.07 -16.42
N THR A 100 5.54 -5.71 -15.79
CA THR A 100 6.86 -5.75 -16.42
C THR A 100 7.64 -7.03 -16.12
N GLU A 101 7.42 -7.63 -14.96
CA GLU A 101 8.23 -8.73 -14.43
C GLU A 101 7.41 -9.95 -13.99
N GLY A 102 6.07 -9.89 -14.09
CA GLY A 102 5.18 -10.93 -13.58
C GLY A 102 5.27 -11.05 -12.06
N THR A 103 5.29 -12.27 -11.53
CA THR A 103 5.36 -12.51 -10.08
C THR A 103 6.78 -12.57 -9.53
N ASN A 104 7.80 -12.37 -10.36
CA ASN A 104 9.20 -12.59 -9.99
C ASN A 104 9.65 -11.84 -8.72
N PRO A 105 9.25 -10.57 -8.50
CA PRO A 105 9.62 -9.85 -7.27
C PRO A 105 9.14 -10.51 -5.97
N TRP A 106 8.11 -11.36 -6.04
CA TRP A 106 7.49 -12.05 -4.89
C TRP A 106 7.73 -13.56 -4.91
N ASN A 107 8.68 -14.06 -5.72
CA ASN A 107 9.07 -15.47 -5.71
C ASN A 107 9.52 -15.98 -4.32
N PRO A 108 10.20 -15.19 -3.46
CA PRO A 108 10.57 -15.65 -2.12
C PRO A 108 9.38 -16.10 -1.26
N SER A 109 8.19 -15.50 -1.47
CA SER A 109 6.96 -15.84 -0.74
C SER A 109 6.03 -16.80 -1.50
N LYS A 110 6.49 -17.34 -2.65
CA LYS A 110 5.65 -18.16 -3.56
C LYS A 110 4.91 -19.29 -2.85
N ARG A 111 5.58 -19.99 -1.93
CA ARG A 111 5.00 -21.09 -1.13
C ARG A 111 3.69 -20.75 -0.41
N CYS A 112 3.38 -19.47 -0.20
CA CYS A 112 2.19 -19.04 0.52
C CYS A 112 1.10 -18.47 -0.41
N TRP A 113 1.41 -18.06 -1.64
CA TRP A 113 0.42 -17.53 -2.59
C TRP A 113 0.19 -18.38 -3.85
N GLY A 114 1.03 -19.38 -4.14
CA GLY A 114 0.90 -20.23 -5.33
C GLY A 114 1.73 -21.50 -5.35
#